data_AF-A0A177TA10-F1
#
_entry.id   AF-A0A177TA10-F1
#
_cell.length_a   1.000
_cell.length_b   1.000
_cell.length_c   1.000
_cell.angle_alpha   90.00
_cell.angle_beta   90.00
_cell.angle_gamma   90.00
#
_symmetry.space_group_name_H-M   'P 1'
#
loop_
_entity.id
_entity.type
_entity.pdbx_description
1 polymer ?
#
loop_
_entity_poly.entity_id
_entity_poly.type
_entity_poly.pdbx_seq_one_letter_code
_entity_poly.pdbx_strand_id
1 'polypeptide(L)'
;MLSQRVLRWSSHGKTCQLLQGDLDSLAAGVQVNDAIIDFGLRYLLTAPTPFGKPPPSTQPDADQITILDTNLFPLLAAGKPYDKWTKNLSIFDKGFLVVPVHSGQGHWSLIIVAEPVLLIQGQQNNALRKSLPSTSSGTSKAAPNVPSKRPTIQHKHAHPSKTSIVAPPPPPARFRPYPPRTKGHPPSRSYPLLRLQDILPIDEYDPPDPPAGPSTLPAQPSIPPSPLPPFDTLAPTIYMFDSKYAPRHSDAKHLEAFMQTEALTKHRQGLAAGGLLYNRSDPQSMEACRHKLPRCNVVTVPVPQQGQNYDCALYLLHYVRQFFSHPSAYISHILNHRGKPYDELPRVYQQMWAPEKARNARKEWRTHIKELSDKWIIQDPLSSMHSCEHNDDHDDEITFLVQRKIPN
;
A
#
# COMPACT_ATOMS: atom_id res chain seq x y z
N MET A 1 -1.50 -3.37 -36.65
CA MET A 1 -2.39 -2.22 -36.39
C MET A 1 -1.70 -1.31 -35.40
N LEU A 2 -1.46 -0.05 -35.78
CA LEU A 2 -0.84 0.94 -34.88
C LEU A 2 -1.79 1.15 -33.67
N SER A 3 -1.28 1.02 -32.45
CA SER A 3 -2.09 1.18 -31.23
C SER A 3 -2.47 2.66 -31.06
N GLN A 4 -3.70 3.00 -31.46
CA GLN A 4 -4.25 4.34 -31.32
C GLN A 4 -4.29 4.75 -29.85
N ARG A 5 -3.82 5.97 -29.53
CA ARG A 5 -3.94 6.57 -28.20
C ARG A 5 -5.39 6.98 -27.97
N VAL A 6 -5.93 6.64 -26.80
CA VAL A 6 -7.35 6.88 -26.47
C VAL A 6 -7.51 7.80 -25.27
N LEU A 7 -6.53 7.88 -24.38
CA LEU A 7 -6.56 8.81 -23.26
C LEU A 7 -5.15 9.22 -22.87
N ARG A 8 -4.93 10.53 -22.71
CA ARG A 8 -3.79 11.06 -21.95
C ARG A 8 -4.34 11.76 -20.71
N TRP A 9 -4.02 11.22 -19.54
CA TRP A 9 -4.50 11.75 -18.27
C TRP A 9 -3.33 12.12 -17.36
N SER A 10 -3.37 13.31 -16.76
CA SER A 10 -2.30 13.79 -15.89
C SER A 10 -2.86 14.27 -14.56
N SER A 11 -2.19 13.88 -13.47
CA SER A 11 -2.48 14.38 -12.13
C SER A 11 -1.21 14.35 -11.29
N HIS A 12 -1.06 15.35 -10.40
CA HIS A 12 0.06 15.45 -9.46
C HIS A 12 1.44 15.26 -10.12
N GLY A 13 1.64 15.89 -11.29
CA GLY A 13 2.89 15.85 -12.03
C GLY A 13 3.21 14.52 -12.71
N LYS A 14 2.31 13.53 -12.68
CA LYS A 14 2.47 12.25 -13.40
C LYS A 14 1.44 12.15 -14.53
N THR A 15 1.84 11.57 -15.64
CA THR A 15 0.99 11.37 -16.83
C THR A 15 0.84 9.88 -17.11
N CYS A 16 -0.40 9.45 -17.32
CA CYS A 16 -0.77 8.12 -17.81
C CYS A 16 -1.28 8.25 -19.24
N GLN A 17 -0.94 7.27 -20.07
CA GLN A 17 -1.46 7.15 -21.43
C GLN A 17 -2.11 5.78 -21.55
N LEU A 18 -3.31 5.75 -22.11
CA LEU A 18 -4.00 4.52 -22.48
C LEU A 18 -4.07 4.44 -24.00
N LEU A 19 -3.87 3.23 -24.51
CA LEU A 19 -4.04 2.84 -25.89
C LEU A 19 -5.34 2.07 -26.08
N GLN A 20 -5.78 1.92 -27.32
CA GLN A 20 -6.98 1.14 -27.64
C GLN A 20 -6.90 -0.30 -27.07
N GLY A 21 -5.74 -0.96 -27.20
CA GLY A 21 -5.52 -2.29 -26.63
C GLY A 21 -5.68 -2.35 -25.10
N ASP A 22 -5.45 -1.24 -24.39
CA ASP A 22 -5.67 -1.19 -22.95
C ASP A 22 -7.17 -1.13 -22.62
N LEU A 23 -7.98 -0.42 -23.43
CA LEU A 23 -9.45 -0.46 -23.30
C LEU A 23 -10.04 -1.81 -23.70
N ASP A 24 -9.43 -2.49 -24.66
CA ASP A 24 -9.86 -3.81 -25.09
C ASP A 24 -9.71 -4.83 -23.94
N SER A 25 -8.75 -4.62 -23.02
CA SER A 25 -8.63 -5.41 -21.78
C SER A 25 -9.84 -5.31 -20.84
N LEU A 26 -10.69 -4.30 -21.00
CA LEU A 26 -11.97 -4.13 -20.31
C LEU A 26 -13.15 -4.82 -21.02
N ALA A 27 -12.91 -5.60 -22.08
CA ALA A 27 -13.93 -6.45 -22.69
C ALA A 27 -14.34 -7.61 -21.77
N ALA A 28 -15.52 -8.19 -21.98
CA ALA A 28 -16.00 -9.30 -21.16
C ALA A 28 -15.05 -10.52 -21.30
N GLY A 29 -14.73 -11.17 -20.17
CA GLY A 29 -13.87 -12.36 -20.17
C GLY A 29 -12.36 -12.10 -20.33
N VAL A 30 -11.92 -10.85 -20.46
CA VAL A 30 -10.51 -10.51 -20.69
C VAL A 30 -9.84 -10.04 -19.40
N GLN A 31 -8.61 -10.51 -19.15
CA GLN A 31 -7.81 -10.02 -18.04
C GLN A 31 -7.43 -8.55 -18.26
N VAL A 32 -7.61 -7.74 -17.22
CA VAL A 32 -7.23 -6.32 -17.26
C VAL A 32 -5.72 -6.19 -17.14
N ASN A 33 -5.13 -5.32 -17.96
CA ASN A 33 -3.70 -5.13 -18.01
C ASN A 33 -3.18 -4.11 -16.98
N ASP A 34 -1.86 -4.05 -16.86
CA ASP A 34 -1.08 -3.15 -16.02
C ASP A 34 -1.43 -1.67 -16.25
N ALA A 35 -1.54 -1.23 -17.51
CA ALA A 35 -1.83 0.16 -17.86
C ALA A 35 -3.16 0.66 -17.26
N ILE A 36 -4.22 -0.18 -17.29
CA ILE A 36 -5.51 0.14 -16.66
C ILE A 36 -5.41 0.18 -15.14
N ILE A 37 -4.61 -0.70 -14.53
CA ILE A 37 -4.40 -0.72 -13.07
C ILE A 37 -3.65 0.52 -12.63
N ASP A 38 -2.55 0.85 -13.29
CA ASP A 38 -1.74 2.04 -13.00
C ASP A 38 -2.55 3.32 -13.15
N PHE A 39 -3.31 3.44 -14.24
CA PHE A 39 -4.25 4.54 -14.43
C PHE A 39 -5.30 4.56 -13.30
N GLY A 40 -5.95 3.43 -13.02
CA GLY A 40 -7.04 3.33 -12.07
C GLY A 40 -6.62 3.69 -10.65
N LEU A 41 -5.48 3.20 -10.18
CA LEU A 41 -4.92 3.52 -8.87
C LEU A 41 -4.65 5.02 -8.73
N ARG A 42 -4.00 5.62 -9.72
CA ARG A 42 -3.70 7.06 -9.71
C ARG A 42 -4.97 7.89 -9.81
N TYR A 43 -5.90 7.48 -10.67
CA TYR A 43 -7.18 8.17 -10.84
C TYR A 43 -7.98 8.18 -9.53
N LEU A 44 -8.11 7.04 -8.86
CA LEU A 44 -8.83 6.95 -7.59
C LEU A 44 -8.21 7.78 -6.47
N LEU A 45 -6.88 7.81 -6.38
CA LEU A 45 -6.17 8.40 -5.24
C LEU A 45 -5.73 9.84 -5.46
N THR A 46 -5.74 10.34 -6.70
CA THR A 46 -5.19 11.66 -7.02
C THR A 46 -6.08 12.52 -7.92
N ALA A 47 -7.18 12.00 -8.46
CA ALA A 47 -8.12 12.84 -9.20
C ALA A 47 -8.88 13.78 -8.23
N PRO A 48 -9.15 15.04 -8.63
CA PRO A 48 -9.99 15.92 -7.81
C PRO A 48 -11.42 15.41 -7.62
N THR A 49 -11.95 14.73 -8.63
CA THR A 49 -13.32 14.18 -8.62
C THR A 49 -13.40 12.82 -9.32
N PRO A 50 -12.85 11.75 -8.74
CA PRO A 50 -12.96 10.42 -9.33
C PRO A 50 -14.43 10.02 -9.46
N PHE A 51 -14.81 9.52 -10.64
CA PHE A 51 -16.20 9.21 -11.01
C PHE A 51 -17.16 10.40 -10.81
N GLY A 52 -16.67 11.63 -11.00
CA GLY A 52 -17.46 12.85 -10.89
C GLY A 52 -17.82 13.25 -9.45
N LYS A 53 -17.21 12.64 -8.44
CA LYS A 53 -17.47 12.94 -7.02
C LYS A 53 -16.16 13.32 -6.32
N PRO A 54 -16.15 14.35 -5.46
CA PRO A 54 -14.97 14.65 -4.66
C PRO A 54 -14.65 13.47 -3.72
N PRO A 55 -13.36 13.24 -3.42
CA PRO A 55 -12.96 12.32 -2.36
C PRO A 55 -13.64 12.65 -1.02
N PRO A 56 -13.96 11.66 -0.18
CA PRO A 56 -14.43 11.90 1.18
C PRO A 56 -13.40 12.69 1.99
N SER A 57 -13.84 13.52 2.94
CA SER A 57 -12.93 14.29 3.82
C SER A 57 -12.02 13.41 4.70
N THR A 58 -12.33 12.13 4.81
CA THR A 58 -11.57 11.09 5.51
C THR A 58 -10.51 10.42 4.66
N GLN A 59 -10.53 10.62 3.34
CA GLN A 59 -9.49 10.13 2.45
C GLN A 59 -8.19 10.92 2.74
N PRO A 60 -7.05 10.25 2.93
CA PRO A 60 -5.77 10.94 3.08
C PRO A 60 -5.43 11.72 1.81
N ASP A 61 -4.76 12.86 1.98
CA ASP A 61 -4.22 13.62 0.87
C ASP A 61 -3.27 12.75 0.02
N ALA A 62 -3.20 13.03 -1.28
CA ALA A 62 -2.37 12.27 -2.21
C ALA A 62 -0.87 12.28 -1.82
N ASP A 63 -0.41 13.28 -1.07
CA ASP A 63 0.95 13.37 -0.56
C ASP A 63 1.25 12.41 0.61
N GLN A 64 0.21 11.84 1.25
CA GLN A 64 0.28 10.82 2.28
C GLN A 64 0.29 9.40 1.71
N ILE A 65 0.14 9.25 0.39
CA ILE A 65 0.01 7.96 -0.29
C ILE A 65 1.12 7.81 -1.32
N THR A 66 1.92 6.75 -1.18
CA THR A 66 2.81 6.30 -2.26
C THR A 66 2.23 5.08 -2.94
N ILE A 67 2.17 5.09 -4.28
CA ILE A 67 1.76 3.96 -5.10
C ILE A 67 3.02 3.36 -5.74
N LEU A 68 3.28 2.07 -5.51
CA LEU A 68 4.33 1.34 -6.21
C LEU A 68 3.91 1.04 -7.65
N ASP A 69 4.89 1.05 -8.54
CA ASP A 69 4.70 0.65 -9.93
C ASP A 69 4.34 -0.84 -10.02
N THR A 70 3.45 -1.18 -10.95
CA THR A 70 3.01 -2.55 -11.23
C THR A 70 4.17 -3.51 -11.54
N ASN A 71 5.28 -3.00 -12.08
CA ASN A 71 6.46 -3.80 -12.42
C ASN A 71 7.45 -3.98 -11.27
N LEU A 72 7.34 -3.18 -10.20
CA LEU A 72 8.32 -3.23 -9.12
C LEU A 72 8.18 -4.51 -8.30
N PHE A 73 6.97 -4.88 -7.89
CA PHE A 73 6.77 -6.03 -7.00
C PHE A 73 7.27 -7.36 -7.59
N PRO A 74 7.02 -7.68 -8.88
CA PRO A 74 7.62 -8.86 -9.52
C PRO A 74 9.15 -8.91 -9.42
N LEU A 75 9.83 -7.76 -9.54
CA LEU A 75 11.29 -7.68 -9.35
C LEU A 75 11.69 -7.98 -7.91
N LEU A 76 10.94 -7.46 -6.93
CA LEU A 76 11.17 -7.74 -5.51
C LEU A 76 11.03 -9.23 -5.20
N ALA A 77 9.96 -9.86 -5.70
CA ALA A 77 9.68 -11.27 -5.47
C ALA A 77 10.70 -12.19 -6.16
N ALA A 78 11.22 -11.78 -7.32
CA ALA A 78 12.25 -12.52 -8.06
C ALA A 78 13.68 -12.23 -7.56
N GLY A 79 13.87 -11.34 -6.58
CA GLY A 79 15.19 -10.92 -6.10
C GLY A 79 16.02 -10.19 -7.16
N LYS A 80 15.38 -9.57 -8.16
CA LYS A 80 16.05 -8.83 -9.23
C LYS A 80 16.37 -7.38 -8.77
N PRO A 81 17.43 -6.75 -9.32
CA PRO A 81 17.76 -5.36 -8.99
C PRO A 81 16.61 -4.39 -9.30
N TYR A 82 16.37 -3.45 -8.38
CA TYR A 82 15.24 -2.51 -8.46
C TYR A 82 15.63 -1.05 -8.20
N ASP A 83 16.92 -0.73 -8.06
CA ASP A 83 17.41 0.60 -7.66
C ASP A 83 16.91 1.73 -8.58
N LYS A 84 16.74 1.43 -9.88
CA LYS A 84 16.20 2.38 -10.87
C LYS A 84 14.79 2.84 -10.51
N TRP A 85 13.98 1.94 -9.94
CA TRP A 85 12.58 2.18 -9.60
C TRP A 85 12.42 2.88 -8.25
N THR A 86 13.39 2.74 -7.35
CA THR A 86 13.29 3.26 -5.98
C THR A 86 14.02 4.57 -5.77
N LYS A 87 14.83 5.05 -6.72
CA LYS A 87 15.65 6.28 -6.57
C LYS A 87 14.89 7.48 -5.99
N ASN A 88 13.67 7.74 -6.50
CA ASN A 88 12.82 8.87 -6.07
C ASN A 88 11.58 8.40 -5.30
N LEU A 89 11.63 7.19 -4.75
CA LEU A 89 10.52 6.61 -4.01
C LEU A 89 10.59 7.04 -2.54
N SER A 90 9.50 7.62 -2.06
CA SER A 90 9.36 8.06 -0.67
C SER A 90 8.35 7.16 0.04
N ILE A 91 8.81 6.43 1.05
CA ILE A 91 8.01 5.42 1.77
C ILE A 91 7.71 5.90 3.19
N PHE A 92 8.75 6.30 3.93
CA PHE A 92 8.66 6.50 5.39
C PHE A 92 8.17 7.88 5.83
N ASP A 93 7.86 8.77 4.89
CA ASP A 93 7.19 10.05 5.12
C ASP A 93 5.69 9.99 4.80
N LYS A 94 5.17 8.81 4.48
CA LYS A 94 3.80 8.57 4.04
C LYS A 94 2.99 7.82 5.08
N GLY A 95 1.70 8.09 5.16
CA GLY A 95 0.76 7.28 5.93
C GLY A 95 0.48 5.92 5.29
N PHE A 96 0.50 5.85 3.95
CA PHE A 96 0.17 4.63 3.22
C PHE A 96 1.12 4.33 2.05
N LEU A 97 1.42 3.04 1.87
CA LEU A 97 2.05 2.48 0.67
C LEU A 97 1.07 1.51 0.00
N VAL A 98 0.70 1.79 -1.24
CA VAL A 98 -0.20 0.97 -2.07
C VAL A 98 0.64 0.16 -3.05
N VAL A 99 0.50 -1.15 -3.02
CA VAL A 99 1.33 -2.09 -3.79
C VAL A 99 0.43 -3.01 -4.61
N PRO A 100 0.28 -2.77 -5.93
CA PRO A 100 -0.28 -3.77 -6.82
C PRO A 100 0.68 -4.95 -6.92
N VAL A 101 0.15 -6.17 -6.77
CA VAL A 101 0.93 -7.41 -6.82
C VAL A 101 0.45 -8.23 -8.00
N HIS A 102 1.36 -8.50 -8.94
CA HIS A 102 1.12 -9.45 -10.02
C HIS A 102 1.86 -10.76 -9.72
N SER A 103 1.12 -11.83 -9.47
CA SER A 103 1.68 -13.18 -9.54
C SER A 103 1.63 -13.64 -10.99
N GLY A 104 2.77 -14.06 -11.56
CA GLY A 104 3.02 -14.25 -13.00
C GLY A 104 2.03 -15.08 -13.84
N GLN A 105 0.98 -15.66 -13.26
CA GLN A 105 -0.12 -16.35 -13.95
C GLN A 105 -1.36 -15.46 -14.20
N GLY A 106 -1.18 -14.14 -14.38
CA GLY A 106 -2.29 -13.22 -14.68
C GLY A 106 -3.21 -12.92 -13.49
N HIS A 107 -2.75 -13.17 -12.26
CA HIS A 107 -3.51 -12.88 -11.04
C HIS A 107 -2.99 -11.62 -10.34
N TRP A 108 -3.90 -10.69 -10.13
CA TRP A 108 -3.66 -9.43 -9.43
C TRP A 108 -4.21 -9.47 -8.01
N SER A 109 -3.38 -9.11 -7.05
CA SER A 109 -3.77 -8.88 -5.66
C SER A 109 -3.22 -7.54 -5.18
N LEU A 110 -3.62 -7.11 -3.99
CA LEU A 110 -3.29 -5.80 -3.46
C LEU A 110 -2.67 -5.94 -2.08
N ILE A 111 -1.61 -5.18 -1.85
CA ILE A 111 -1.11 -4.92 -0.51
C ILE A 111 -1.25 -3.42 -0.21
N ILE A 112 -1.74 -3.08 0.98
CA ILE A 112 -1.66 -1.73 1.54
C ILE A 112 -0.85 -1.80 2.83
N VAL A 113 0.22 -1.04 2.93
CA VAL A 113 0.96 -0.85 4.18
C VAL A 113 0.49 0.44 4.84
N ALA A 114 0.09 0.36 6.11
CA ALA A 114 -0.20 1.53 6.94
C ALA A 114 0.98 1.83 7.88
N GLU A 115 1.26 3.11 8.07
CA GLU A 115 2.28 3.64 8.98
C GLU A 115 3.70 3.04 8.77
N PRO A 116 4.24 3.05 7.54
CA PRO A 116 5.57 2.50 7.26
C PRO A 116 6.69 3.15 8.09
N VAL A 117 6.51 4.41 8.52
CA VAL A 117 7.45 5.16 9.38
C VAL A 117 7.75 4.44 10.71
N LEU A 118 6.82 3.62 11.20
CA LEU A 118 7.00 2.83 12.43
C LEU A 118 8.15 1.83 12.34
N LEU A 119 8.60 1.46 11.14
CA LEU A 119 9.80 0.64 10.97
C LEU A 119 11.07 1.34 11.51
N ILE A 120 11.12 2.67 11.37
CA ILE A 120 12.23 3.52 11.83
C ILE A 120 11.98 3.95 13.29
N GLN A 121 10.77 4.44 13.60
CA GLN A 121 10.44 4.93 14.94
C GLN A 121 10.38 3.81 15.99
N GLY A 122 9.87 2.63 15.62
CA GLY A 122 9.81 1.46 16.50
C GLY A 122 11.19 1.03 16.99
N GLN A 123 12.24 1.21 16.19
CA GLN A 123 13.62 0.96 16.64
C GLN A 123 14.09 1.95 17.68
N GLN A 124 13.85 3.24 17.46
CA GLN A 124 14.23 4.28 18.41
C GLN A 124 13.51 4.05 19.76
N ASN A 125 12.23 3.68 19.70
CA ASN A 125 11.44 3.33 20.88
C ASN A 125 11.95 2.06 21.59
N ASN A 126 12.32 1.02 20.85
CA ASN A 126 12.89 -0.20 21.41
C ASN A 126 14.27 0.04 22.05
N ALA A 127 15.10 0.90 21.45
CA ALA A 127 16.37 1.31 22.05
C ALA A 127 16.16 2.08 23.37
N LEU A 128 15.22 3.04 23.39
CA LEU A 128 14.83 3.76 24.59
C LEU A 128 14.32 2.82 25.69
N ARG A 129 13.43 1.88 25.36
CA ARG A 129 12.91 0.89 26.32
C ARG A 129 13.99 -0.03 26.90
N LYS A 130 14.99 -0.42 26.10
CA LYS A 130 16.13 -1.24 26.56
C LYS A 130 17.12 -0.46 27.43
N SER A 131 17.12 0.88 27.35
CA SER A 131 17.99 1.76 28.14
C SER A 131 17.43 2.13 29.52
N LEU A 132 16.16 1.82 29.82
CA LEU A 132 15.61 2.01 31.16
C LEU A 132 16.01 0.83 32.07
N PRO A 133 16.51 1.08 33.29
CA PRO A 133 16.82 0.02 34.24
C PRO A 133 15.54 -0.72 34.67
N SER A 134 15.55 -2.04 34.52
CA SER A 134 14.48 -2.92 34.96
C SER A 134 14.39 -2.93 36.49
N THR A 135 13.37 -2.30 37.06
CA THR A 135 12.93 -2.63 38.42
C THR A 135 12.31 -4.02 38.40
N SER A 136 13.07 -5.03 38.83
CA SER A 136 12.57 -6.37 39.09
C SER A 136 11.51 -6.31 40.20
N SER A 137 10.23 -6.46 39.83
CA SER A 137 9.19 -6.76 40.80
C SER A 137 9.34 -8.23 41.21
N GLY A 138 9.92 -8.43 42.39
CA GLY A 138 10.07 -9.72 43.04
C GLY A 138 8.74 -10.46 43.18
N THR A 139 8.84 -11.77 42.99
CA THR A 139 7.85 -12.80 43.31
C THR A 139 7.31 -12.63 44.74
N SER A 140 6.00 -12.47 44.88
CA SER A 140 5.31 -12.64 46.17
C SER A 140 4.51 -13.93 46.15
N LYS A 141 4.97 -14.92 46.92
CA LYS A 141 4.24 -16.13 47.28
C LYS A 141 3.05 -15.75 48.19
N ALA A 142 1.92 -16.42 47.97
CA ALA A 142 0.71 -16.32 48.76
C ALA A 142 0.78 -17.14 50.07
N ALA A 143 0.16 -16.63 51.15
CA ALA A 143 -0.61 -17.33 52.21
C ALA A 143 -1.23 -16.27 53.19
N PRO A 144 -2.15 -16.58 54.12
CA PRO A 144 -3.60 -16.39 53.97
C PRO A 144 -4.27 -15.44 55.00
N ASN A 145 -5.54 -15.12 54.74
CA ASN A 145 -6.53 -14.32 55.51
C ASN A 145 -6.67 -14.66 57.01
N VAL A 146 -6.84 -13.64 57.88
CA VAL A 146 -7.75 -13.55 59.08
C VAL A 146 -7.86 -12.05 59.53
N PRO A 147 -8.99 -11.56 60.11
CA PRO A 147 -9.48 -10.19 59.92
C PRO A 147 -9.27 -9.17 61.06
N SER A 148 -9.44 -7.91 60.67
CA SER A 148 -9.46 -6.63 61.40
C SER A 148 -10.04 -6.60 62.83
N LYS A 149 -9.32 -5.95 63.75
CA LYS A 149 -9.85 -5.04 64.80
C LYS A 149 -8.89 -3.87 65.07
N ARG A 150 -9.43 -2.64 65.07
CA ARG A 150 -8.82 -1.35 65.51
C ARG A 150 -8.72 -1.31 67.04
N PRO A 151 -7.88 -0.49 67.72
CA PRO A 151 -7.98 0.99 67.68
C PRO A 151 -6.68 1.85 67.87
N THR A 152 -6.73 3.07 67.31
CA THR A 152 -6.34 4.41 67.84
C THR A 152 -4.98 4.72 68.53
N ILE A 153 -4.12 5.44 67.77
CA ILE A 153 -3.31 6.68 68.03
C ILE A 153 -2.41 6.81 69.29
N GLN A 154 -1.11 7.12 69.08
CA GLN A 154 -0.37 8.24 69.73
C GLN A 154 0.95 8.62 69.01
N HIS A 155 1.33 9.90 69.13
CA HIS A 155 2.28 10.70 68.34
C HIS A 155 3.79 10.48 68.61
N LYS A 156 4.68 10.74 67.61
CA LYS A 156 5.65 11.88 67.56
C LYS A 156 6.72 11.77 66.42
N HIS A 157 6.87 12.90 65.70
CA HIS A 157 7.92 13.48 64.84
C HIS A 157 9.07 12.67 64.17
N ALA A 158 9.17 12.75 62.83
CA ALA A 158 10.25 13.44 62.06
C ALA A 158 10.02 13.35 60.52
N HIS A 159 10.42 14.38 59.77
CA HIS A 159 10.24 14.68 58.33
C HIS A 159 11.03 13.75 57.34
N PRO A 160 10.97 13.92 55.98
CA PRO A 160 10.05 14.67 55.10
C PRO A 160 9.52 13.84 53.90
N SER A 161 8.40 14.24 53.27
CA SER A 161 8.19 14.15 51.80
C SER A 161 6.86 14.80 51.41
N LYS A 162 6.92 15.83 50.54
CA LYS A 162 5.76 16.49 49.97
C LYS A 162 5.17 15.66 48.84
N THR A 163 3.86 15.57 48.89
CA THR A 163 2.91 14.83 48.07
C THR A 163 2.96 15.26 46.61
N SER A 164 3.12 14.29 45.70
CA SER A 164 2.86 14.46 44.27
C SER A 164 1.36 14.33 44.03
N ILE A 165 0.73 15.42 43.59
CA ILE A 165 -0.62 15.42 43.03
C ILE A 165 -0.49 14.77 41.65
N VAL A 166 -1.01 13.56 41.49
CA VAL A 166 -1.12 12.89 40.19
C VAL A 166 -2.17 13.64 39.37
N ALA A 167 -1.70 14.42 38.39
CA ALA A 167 -2.54 15.01 37.36
C ALA A 167 -3.04 13.93 36.39
N PRO A 168 -4.29 14.02 35.89
CA PRO A 168 -4.80 13.11 34.87
C PRO A 168 -4.01 13.25 33.55
N PRO A 169 -3.94 12.18 32.72
CA PRO A 169 -3.14 12.17 31.50
C PRO A 169 -3.66 13.18 30.46
N PRO A 170 -2.78 13.76 29.63
CA PRO A 170 -3.17 14.75 28.65
C PRO A 170 -4.00 14.12 27.50
N PRO A 171 -4.96 14.86 26.93
CA PRO A 171 -5.68 14.43 25.74
C PRO A 171 -4.75 14.34 24.52
N PRO A 172 -5.11 13.54 23.49
CA PRO A 172 -4.29 13.36 22.30
C PRO A 172 -4.00 14.70 21.63
N ALA A 173 -2.72 14.88 21.26
CA ALA A 173 -2.20 16.12 20.69
C ALA A 173 -2.97 16.52 19.42
N ARG A 174 -3.65 17.66 19.47
CA ARG A 174 -4.14 18.35 18.26
C ARG A 174 -2.93 18.77 17.43
N PHE A 175 -2.94 18.42 16.14
CA PHE A 175 -1.94 18.82 15.16
C PHE A 175 -1.68 20.33 15.20
N ARG A 176 -0.40 20.73 15.23
CA ARG A 176 0.01 22.11 14.92
C ARG A 176 0.05 22.29 13.40
N PRO A 177 -0.48 23.39 12.83
CA PRO A 177 -0.25 23.71 11.43
C PRO A 177 1.22 24.07 11.21
N TYR A 178 1.90 23.42 10.26
CA TYR A 178 3.22 23.85 9.78
C TYR A 178 3.06 24.79 8.57
N PRO A 179 4.03 25.72 8.36
CA PRO A 179 3.89 26.87 7.49
C PRO A 179 4.04 26.49 6.00
N PRO A 180 3.50 27.30 5.08
CA PRO A 180 3.60 27.02 3.65
C PRO A 180 5.04 27.24 3.18
N ARG A 181 5.63 26.24 2.51
CA ARG A 181 6.92 26.41 1.83
C ARG A 181 6.75 26.59 0.33
N THR A 182 7.47 27.58 -0.15
CA THR A 182 7.47 28.24 -1.45
C THR A 182 8.07 27.40 -2.60
N LYS A 183 7.37 27.47 -3.74
CA LYS A 183 7.78 27.39 -5.17
C LYS A 183 8.99 26.53 -5.59
N GLY A 184 8.70 25.55 -6.47
CA GLY A 184 9.38 25.39 -7.78
C GLY A 184 10.25 24.15 -7.98
N HIS A 185 9.72 23.10 -8.64
CA HIS A 185 10.54 22.10 -9.34
C HIS A 185 9.92 21.75 -10.71
N PRO A 186 10.75 21.53 -11.76
CA PRO A 186 10.31 21.38 -13.16
C PRO A 186 9.73 19.99 -13.48
N PRO A 187 8.95 19.84 -14.58
CA PRO A 187 8.29 18.59 -14.92
C PRO A 187 9.27 17.56 -15.50
N SER A 188 9.32 16.37 -14.90
CA SER A 188 10.16 15.25 -15.33
C SER A 188 9.49 14.41 -16.44
N ARG A 189 10.31 14.11 -17.45
CA ARG A 189 10.04 13.35 -18.69
C ARG A 189 9.24 12.06 -18.48
N SER A 190 8.29 11.83 -19.39
CA SER A 190 7.58 10.57 -19.61
C SER A 190 8.54 9.50 -20.15
N TYR A 191 8.59 8.34 -19.48
CA TYR A 191 9.31 7.15 -19.96
C TYR A 191 8.31 6.17 -20.63
N PRO A 192 8.69 5.48 -21.71
CA PRO A 192 7.87 4.45 -22.32
C PRO A 192 7.71 3.24 -21.37
N LEU A 193 6.48 2.73 -21.28
CA LEU A 193 6.09 1.58 -20.47
C LEU A 193 6.70 0.30 -21.07
N LEU A 194 7.68 -0.30 -20.40
CA LEU A 194 8.15 -1.66 -20.69
C LEU A 194 7.07 -2.64 -20.21
N ARG A 195 6.63 -3.56 -21.07
CA ARG A 195 5.59 -4.54 -20.72
C ARG A 195 6.22 -5.62 -19.83
N LEU A 196 5.47 -6.08 -18.82
CA LEU A 196 5.92 -7.10 -17.87
C LEU A 196 6.33 -8.43 -18.56
N GLN A 197 5.73 -8.72 -19.72
CA GLN A 197 6.03 -9.90 -20.55
C GLN A 197 7.47 -9.89 -21.13
N ASP A 198 8.14 -8.74 -21.14
CA ASP A 198 9.48 -8.58 -21.73
C ASP A 198 10.62 -8.77 -20.68
N ILE A 199 10.29 -9.00 -19.40
CA ILE A 199 11.26 -8.91 -18.27
C ILE A 199 11.52 -10.28 -17.58
N LEU A 200 10.64 -11.26 -17.74
CA LEU A 200 10.76 -12.58 -17.10
C LEU A 200 10.68 -13.71 -18.16
N PRO A 201 11.67 -14.59 -18.27
CA PRO A 201 11.50 -15.87 -18.97
C PRO A 201 10.40 -16.68 -18.27
N ILE A 202 9.47 -17.21 -19.06
CA ILE A 202 8.46 -18.16 -18.59
C ILE A 202 9.18 -19.48 -18.34
N ASP A 203 9.64 -19.73 -17.12
CA ASP A 203 9.93 -21.09 -16.69
C ASP A 203 8.61 -21.77 -16.37
N GLU A 204 8.10 -22.43 -17.41
CA GLU A 204 6.91 -23.26 -17.45
C GLU A 204 7.18 -24.56 -16.67
N TYR A 205 6.77 -24.61 -15.40
CA TYR A 205 6.61 -25.88 -14.69
C TYR A 205 5.40 -25.82 -13.76
N ASP A 206 4.26 -26.26 -14.29
CA ASP A 206 3.08 -26.62 -13.50
C ASP A 206 2.91 -28.15 -13.57
N PRO A 207 2.82 -28.87 -12.44
CA PRO A 207 2.28 -30.22 -12.46
C PRO A 207 0.80 -30.16 -12.87
N PRO A 208 0.27 -31.16 -13.60
CA PRO A 208 -1.11 -31.13 -14.08
C PRO A 208 -2.11 -31.10 -12.93
N ASP A 209 -3.12 -30.23 -13.06
CA ASP A 209 -4.30 -30.25 -12.20
C ASP A 209 -4.92 -31.66 -12.17
N PRO A 210 -5.30 -32.19 -11.00
CA PRO A 210 -6.02 -33.44 -10.94
C PRO A 210 -7.38 -33.28 -11.65
N PRO A 211 -7.86 -34.32 -12.38
CA PRO A 211 -9.11 -34.22 -13.11
C PRO A 211 -10.28 -33.93 -12.17
N ALA A 212 -11.19 -33.07 -12.63
CA ALA A 212 -12.41 -32.72 -11.93
C ALA A 212 -13.34 -33.94 -11.76
N GLY A 213 -13.11 -34.70 -10.70
CA GLY A 213 -14.05 -35.69 -10.17
C GLY A 213 -14.82 -35.11 -8.98
N PRO A 214 -16.01 -35.65 -8.64
CA PRO A 214 -16.73 -35.26 -7.43
C PRO A 214 -15.87 -35.61 -6.21
N SER A 215 -15.28 -34.60 -5.57
CA SER A 215 -14.50 -34.74 -4.35
C SER A 215 -15.41 -35.08 -3.17
N THR A 216 -15.62 -36.37 -2.93
CA THR A 216 -16.08 -36.88 -1.64
C THR A 216 -14.85 -37.32 -0.85
N LEU A 217 -14.05 -36.36 -0.39
CA LEU A 217 -13.03 -36.65 0.61
C LEU A 217 -13.66 -36.54 2.01
N PRO A 218 -13.45 -37.52 2.91
CA PRO A 218 -13.96 -37.44 4.26
C PRO A 218 -13.35 -36.23 4.99
N ALA A 219 -14.20 -35.47 5.68
CA ALA A 219 -13.81 -34.32 6.48
C ALA A 219 -12.66 -34.69 7.42
N GLN A 220 -11.50 -34.08 7.19
CA GLN A 220 -10.41 -34.16 8.15
C GLN A 220 -10.81 -33.48 9.47
N PRO A 221 -10.39 -34.01 10.63
CA PRO A 221 -10.67 -33.38 11.91
C PRO A 221 -10.09 -31.96 11.91
N SER A 222 -10.97 -30.97 12.13
CA SER A 222 -10.61 -29.56 12.21
C SER A 222 -9.57 -29.34 13.29
N ILE A 223 -8.32 -29.12 12.88
CA ILE A 223 -7.28 -28.57 13.76
C ILE A 223 -7.83 -27.25 14.31
N PRO A 224 -7.86 -27.03 15.63
CA PRO A 224 -8.31 -25.76 16.18
C PRO A 224 -7.46 -24.63 15.59
N PRO A 225 -8.06 -23.50 15.18
CA PRO A 225 -7.32 -22.43 14.55
C PRO A 225 -6.19 -21.97 15.49
N SER A 226 -4.96 -22.00 14.98
CA SER A 226 -3.79 -21.49 15.71
C SER A 226 -4.09 -20.07 16.21
N PRO A 227 -3.67 -19.72 17.43
CA PRO A 227 -3.86 -18.37 17.96
C PRO A 227 -3.30 -17.34 16.98
N LEU A 228 -4.09 -16.29 16.71
CA LEU A 228 -3.61 -15.19 15.87
C LEU A 228 -2.34 -14.59 16.49
N PRO A 229 -1.36 -14.20 15.65
CA PRO A 229 -0.14 -13.57 16.16
C PRO A 229 -0.49 -12.28 16.92
N PRO A 230 0.28 -11.94 17.97
CA PRO A 230 0.08 -10.71 18.72
C PRO A 230 0.21 -9.51 17.78
N PHE A 231 -0.66 -8.51 17.95
CA PHE A 231 -0.68 -7.30 17.15
C PHE A 231 0.12 -6.20 17.84
N ASP A 232 1.13 -5.66 17.17
CA ASP A 232 1.95 -4.56 17.69
C ASP A 232 1.49 -3.22 17.11
N THR A 233 0.90 -2.36 17.94
CA THR A 233 0.46 -1.03 17.52
C THR A 233 1.60 -0.08 17.17
N LEU A 234 2.85 -0.44 17.50
CA LEU A 234 4.06 0.32 17.19
C LEU A 234 4.83 -0.25 15.99
N ALA A 235 4.22 -1.16 15.24
CA ALA A 235 4.76 -1.73 14.02
C ALA A 235 3.92 -1.36 12.79
N PRO A 236 4.54 -1.22 11.60
CA PRO A 236 3.79 -1.09 10.35
C PRO A 236 2.85 -2.28 10.15
N THR A 237 1.72 -2.06 9.50
CA THR A 237 0.76 -3.14 9.21
C THR A 237 0.60 -3.33 7.71
N ILE A 238 0.86 -4.55 7.24
CA ILE A 238 0.67 -5.02 5.88
C ILE A 238 -0.72 -5.65 5.78
N TYR A 239 -1.63 -4.97 5.08
CA TYR A 239 -2.96 -5.46 4.75
C TYR A 239 -2.95 -6.11 3.37
N MET A 240 -3.26 -7.40 3.31
CA MET A 240 -3.27 -8.19 2.07
C MET A 240 -4.71 -8.42 1.62
N PHE A 241 -5.03 -8.02 0.39
CA PHE A 241 -6.35 -8.15 -0.22
C PHE A 241 -6.26 -9.08 -1.42
N ASP A 242 -7.10 -10.11 -1.45
CA ASP A 242 -7.18 -11.05 -2.57
C ASP A 242 -8.64 -11.45 -2.82
N SER A 243 -9.05 -11.40 -4.08
CA SER A 243 -10.39 -11.79 -4.54
C SER A 243 -10.54 -13.30 -4.79
N LYS A 244 -9.48 -14.10 -4.66
CA LYS A 244 -9.49 -15.57 -4.79
C LYS A 244 -9.15 -16.34 -3.50
N TYR A 245 -9.17 -15.67 -2.35
CA TYR A 245 -8.87 -16.24 -1.02
C TYR A 245 -7.51 -16.95 -0.94
N ALA A 246 -6.54 -16.53 -1.78
CA ALA A 246 -5.20 -17.09 -1.82
C ALA A 246 -4.06 -16.05 -1.61
N PRO A 247 -4.12 -15.14 -0.61
CA PRO A 247 -2.99 -14.24 -0.37
C PRO A 247 -1.72 -15.04 -0.03
N ARG A 248 -0.65 -14.82 -0.78
CA ARG A 248 0.62 -15.51 -0.55
C ARG A 248 1.39 -14.80 0.54
N HIS A 249 1.52 -15.40 1.72
CA HIS A 249 2.28 -14.79 2.82
C HIS A 249 3.76 -14.53 2.50
N SER A 250 4.33 -15.18 1.48
CA SER A 250 5.64 -14.84 0.93
C SER A 250 5.69 -13.42 0.37
N ASP A 251 4.60 -12.90 -0.18
CA ASP A 251 4.53 -11.55 -0.75
C ASP A 251 4.72 -10.48 0.34
N ALA A 252 4.12 -10.69 1.51
CA ALA A 252 4.35 -9.84 2.68
C ALA A 252 5.81 -9.90 3.15
N LYS A 253 6.47 -11.06 3.08
CA LYS A 253 7.89 -11.20 3.45
C LYS A 253 8.81 -10.46 2.48
N HIS A 254 8.56 -10.55 1.17
CA HIS A 254 9.31 -9.80 0.16
C HIS A 254 9.16 -8.29 0.37
N LEU A 255 7.92 -7.83 0.61
CA LEU A 255 7.67 -6.41 0.86
C LEU A 255 8.28 -5.91 2.18
N GLU A 256 8.21 -6.71 3.25
CA GLU A 256 8.87 -6.38 4.51
C GLU A 256 10.39 -6.25 4.33
N ALA A 257 11.02 -7.23 3.66
CA ALA A 257 12.45 -7.20 3.39
C ALA A 257 12.85 -5.97 2.56
N PHE A 258 12.05 -5.65 1.53
CA PHE A 258 12.21 -4.45 0.73
C PHE A 258 12.16 -3.17 1.58
N MET A 259 11.12 -2.99 2.41
CA MET A 259 10.99 -1.81 3.26
C MET A 259 12.14 -1.73 4.27
N GLN A 260 12.56 -2.84 4.86
CA GLN A 260 13.70 -2.86 5.77
C GLN A 260 15.00 -2.43 5.09
N THR A 261 15.24 -2.89 3.85
CA THR A 261 16.39 -2.45 3.04
C THR A 261 16.31 -0.96 2.74
N GLU A 262 15.16 -0.47 2.27
CA GLU A 262 14.95 0.97 1.99
C GLU A 262 15.14 1.84 3.24
N ALA A 263 14.72 1.39 4.42
CA ALA A 263 14.94 2.09 5.67
C ALA A 263 16.44 2.17 6.00
N LEU A 264 17.17 1.05 5.88
CA LEU A 264 18.62 1.00 6.14
C LEU A 264 19.41 1.88 5.17
N THR A 265 19.01 1.94 3.90
CA THR A 265 19.73 2.69 2.87
C THR A 265 19.43 4.19 2.93
N LYS A 266 18.14 4.57 3.01
CA LYS A 266 17.70 5.98 2.91
C LYS A 266 17.58 6.70 4.26
N HIS A 267 17.37 5.98 5.36
CA HIS A 267 17.21 6.55 6.70
C HIS A 267 18.34 6.16 7.66
N ARG A 268 19.54 5.92 7.12
CA ARG A 268 20.73 5.50 7.87
C ARG A 268 21.03 6.36 9.09
N GLN A 269 20.96 7.70 8.98
CA GLN A 269 21.24 8.61 10.11
C GLN A 269 20.24 8.44 11.25
N GLY A 270 18.94 8.30 10.92
CA GLY A 270 17.89 8.10 11.92
C GLY A 270 17.97 6.74 12.62
N LEU A 271 18.42 5.71 11.91
CA LEU A 271 18.65 4.37 12.48
C LEU A 271 19.96 4.27 13.26
N ALA A 272 21.00 5.01 12.85
CA ALA A 272 22.26 5.12 13.59
C ALA A 272 22.05 5.72 14.99
N ALA A 273 21.18 6.72 15.12
CA ALA A 273 20.77 7.27 16.41
C ALA A 273 20.08 6.23 17.31
N GLY A 274 19.44 5.21 16.71
CA GLY A 274 18.87 4.05 17.42
C GLY A 274 19.85 2.90 17.65
N GLY A 275 21.14 3.08 17.38
CA GLY A 275 22.18 2.05 17.59
C GLY A 275 22.34 1.04 16.45
N LEU A 276 21.71 1.26 15.29
CA LEU A 276 21.87 0.41 14.11
C LEU A 276 22.93 0.98 13.17
N LEU A 277 24.15 0.45 13.28
CA LEU A 277 25.28 0.77 12.42
C LEU A 277 25.69 -0.47 11.62
N TYR A 278 25.91 -0.31 10.32
CA TYR A 278 26.41 -1.37 9.44
C TYR A 278 27.40 -0.80 8.41
N ASN A 279 28.33 -1.64 7.95
CA ASN A 279 29.27 -1.30 6.90
C ASN A 279 28.61 -1.52 5.52
N ARG A 280 28.69 -0.52 4.64
CA ARG A 280 28.09 -0.62 3.28
C ARG A 280 28.79 -1.64 2.39
N SER A 281 30.08 -1.84 2.60
CA SER A 281 30.88 -2.80 1.84
C SER A 281 30.71 -4.24 2.33
N ASP A 282 30.00 -4.45 3.44
CA ASP A 282 29.75 -5.75 4.03
C ASP A 282 28.23 -6.05 4.07
N PRO A 283 27.73 -6.81 3.08
CA PRO A 283 26.33 -7.23 3.03
C PRO A 283 25.86 -7.97 4.28
N GLN A 284 26.74 -8.72 4.96
CA GLN A 284 26.36 -9.49 6.15
C GLN A 284 26.04 -8.56 7.32
N SER A 285 26.80 -7.47 7.51
CA SER A 285 26.49 -6.50 8.56
C SER A 285 25.17 -5.76 8.30
N MET A 286 24.83 -5.50 7.03
CA MET A 286 23.56 -4.89 6.66
C MET A 286 22.40 -5.85 6.95
N GLU A 287 22.54 -7.12 6.55
CA GLU A 287 21.54 -8.15 6.78
C GLU A 287 21.29 -8.38 8.29
N ALA A 288 22.36 -8.40 9.09
CA ALA A 288 22.25 -8.48 10.55
C ALA A 288 21.50 -7.28 11.15
N CYS A 289 21.65 -6.08 10.59
CA CYS A 289 20.85 -4.92 11.00
C CYS A 289 19.41 -5.00 10.54
N ARG A 290 19.16 -5.57 9.35
CA ARG A 290 17.82 -5.79 8.80
C ARG A 290 16.97 -6.64 9.75
N HIS A 291 17.53 -7.72 10.27
CA HIS A 291 16.85 -8.58 11.24
C HIS A 291 16.57 -7.95 12.60
N LYS A 292 17.23 -6.83 12.94
CA LYS A 292 16.97 -6.09 14.17
C LYS A 292 15.80 -5.11 14.03
N LEU A 293 15.43 -4.72 12.81
CA LEU A 293 14.26 -3.87 12.55
C LEU A 293 12.96 -4.56 13.02
N PRO A 294 11.91 -3.79 13.35
CA PRO A 294 10.64 -4.35 13.76
C PRO A 294 10.06 -5.20 12.62
N ARG A 295 9.34 -6.26 12.98
CA ARG A 295 8.52 -7.02 12.03
C ARG A 295 7.22 -6.26 11.77
N CYS A 296 6.67 -6.39 10.58
CA CYS A 296 5.37 -5.83 10.27
C CYS A 296 4.27 -6.76 10.81
N ASN A 297 3.16 -6.18 11.25
CA ASN A 297 1.92 -6.95 11.37
C ASN A 297 1.49 -7.37 9.97
N VAL A 298 1.10 -8.64 9.78
CA VAL A 298 0.56 -9.13 8.51
C VAL A 298 -0.90 -9.51 8.72
N VAL A 299 -1.80 -8.91 7.96
CA VAL A 299 -3.24 -9.10 8.08
C VAL A 299 -3.83 -9.43 6.71
N THR A 300 -4.37 -10.64 6.58
CA THR A 300 -5.25 -10.99 5.47
C THR A 300 -6.60 -10.30 5.68
N VAL A 301 -7.02 -9.50 4.70
CA VAL A 301 -8.25 -8.75 4.76
C VAL A 301 -9.41 -9.59 4.22
N PRO A 302 -10.48 -9.81 4.99
CA PRO A 302 -11.67 -10.46 4.47
C PRO A 302 -12.41 -9.49 3.54
N VAL A 303 -12.45 -9.81 2.25
CA VAL A 303 -13.04 -8.98 1.20
C VAL A 303 -13.97 -9.80 0.29
N PRO A 304 -14.87 -9.16 -0.47
CA PRO A 304 -15.69 -9.85 -1.47
C PRO A 304 -14.84 -10.70 -2.41
N GLN A 305 -15.20 -11.96 -2.60
CA GLN A 305 -14.50 -12.84 -3.54
C GLN A 305 -15.10 -12.73 -4.93
N GLN A 306 -14.26 -12.86 -5.97
CA GLN A 306 -14.74 -12.87 -7.36
C GLN A 306 -15.28 -14.25 -7.71
N GLY A 307 -16.36 -14.29 -8.49
CA GLY A 307 -16.85 -15.55 -9.07
C GLY A 307 -16.18 -15.92 -10.40
N GLN A 308 -15.49 -14.97 -11.03
CA GLN A 308 -14.88 -15.11 -12.36
C GLN A 308 -13.35 -15.07 -12.23
N ASN A 309 -12.61 -15.61 -13.20
CA ASN A 309 -11.13 -15.69 -13.09
C ASN A 309 -10.35 -14.50 -13.68
N TYR A 310 -11.04 -13.52 -14.26
CA TYR A 310 -10.44 -12.44 -15.05
C TYR A 310 -10.66 -11.02 -14.48
N ASP A 311 -11.38 -10.87 -13.36
CA ASP A 311 -11.72 -9.57 -12.76
C ASP A 311 -10.85 -9.19 -11.55
N CYS A 312 -9.83 -9.98 -11.19
CA CYS A 312 -8.98 -9.75 -10.00
C CYS A 312 -8.46 -8.30 -9.91
N ALA A 313 -7.99 -7.74 -11.02
CA ALA A 313 -7.52 -6.37 -11.14
C ALA A 313 -8.61 -5.31 -10.86
N LEU A 314 -9.85 -5.58 -11.25
CA LEU A 314 -10.98 -4.68 -10.99
C LEU A 314 -11.43 -4.76 -9.54
N TYR A 315 -11.35 -5.94 -8.92
CA TYR A 315 -11.53 -6.10 -7.47
C TYR A 315 -10.44 -5.33 -6.71
N LEU A 316 -9.18 -5.38 -7.15
CA LEU A 316 -8.10 -4.56 -6.61
C LEU A 316 -8.43 -3.07 -6.63
N LEU A 317 -8.85 -2.53 -7.79
CA LEU A 317 -9.24 -1.12 -7.90
C LEU A 317 -10.44 -0.78 -7.00
N HIS A 318 -11.40 -1.70 -6.90
CA HIS A 318 -12.55 -1.56 -6.01
C HIS A 318 -12.13 -1.54 -4.54
N TYR A 319 -11.21 -2.41 -4.11
CA TYR A 319 -10.71 -2.43 -2.74
C TYR A 319 -10.02 -1.12 -2.36
N VAL A 320 -9.19 -0.57 -3.26
CA VAL A 320 -8.57 0.75 -3.06
C VAL A 320 -9.63 1.82 -2.89
N ARG A 321 -10.62 1.86 -3.79
CA ARG A 321 -11.73 2.83 -3.72
C ARG A 321 -12.50 2.74 -2.41
N GLN A 322 -12.80 1.54 -1.93
CA GLN A 322 -13.53 1.34 -0.68
C GLN A 322 -12.66 1.70 0.54
N PHE A 323 -11.48 1.10 0.65
CA PHE A 323 -10.57 1.31 1.78
C PHE A 323 -10.25 2.79 2.01
N PHE A 324 -9.88 3.50 0.94
CA PHE A 324 -9.51 4.92 1.05
C PHE A 324 -10.71 5.87 1.21
N SER A 325 -11.94 5.39 1.12
CA SER A 325 -13.09 6.22 1.46
C SER A 325 -13.08 6.59 2.95
N HIS A 326 -12.74 5.64 3.84
CA HIS A 326 -12.70 5.83 5.30
C HIS A 326 -11.65 4.91 5.96
N PRO A 327 -10.33 5.11 5.71
CA PRO A 327 -9.29 4.14 6.08
C PRO A 327 -9.34 3.70 7.55
N SER A 328 -9.50 4.63 8.49
CA SER A 328 -9.54 4.31 9.92
C SER A 328 -10.72 3.41 10.31
N ALA A 329 -11.88 3.59 9.67
CA ALA A 329 -13.04 2.74 9.89
C ALA A 329 -12.79 1.33 9.34
N TYR A 330 -12.29 1.23 8.10
CA TYR A 330 -11.92 -0.06 7.51
C TYR A 330 -10.87 -0.78 8.35
N ILE A 331 -9.80 -0.09 8.76
CA ILE A 331 -8.76 -0.66 9.64
C ILE A 331 -9.38 -1.21 10.93
N SER A 332 -10.21 -0.43 11.63
CA SER A 332 -10.86 -0.89 12.86
C SER A 332 -11.70 -2.16 12.62
N HIS A 333 -12.53 -2.14 11.57
CA HIS A 333 -13.36 -3.29 11.21
C HIS A 333 -12.52 -4.51 10.81
N ILE A 334 -11.45 -4.34 10.04
CA ILE A 334 -10.55 -5.42 9.64
C ILE A 334 -9.88 -6.04 10.86
N LEU A 335 -9.33 -5.22 11.77
CA LEU A 335 -8.63 -5.70 12.96
C LEU A 335 -9.55 -6.47 13.93
N ASN A 336 -10.82 -6.07 14.01
CA ASN A 336 -11.85 -6.73 14.84
C ASN A 336 -12.33 -8.08 14.27
N HIS A 337 -12.11 -8.33 12.97
CA HIS A 337 -12.62 -9.53 12.28
C HIS A 337 -11.49 -10.38 11.68
N ARG A 338 -10.25 -10.22 12.15
CA ARG A 338 -9.09 -10.99 11.65
C ARG A 338 -9.31 -12.49 11.78
N GLY A 339 -8.85 -13.22 10.77
CA GLY A 339 -8.91 -14.68 10.73
C GLY A 339 -10.29 -15.27 10.42
N LYS A 340 -11.33 -14.46 10.25
CA LYS A 340 -12.66 -14.91 9.87
C LYS A 340 -12.86 -14.82 8.35
N PRO A 341 -13.52 -15.80 7.72
CA PRO A 341 -13.85 -15.71 6.30
C PRO A 341 -14.90 -14.63 6.06
N TYR A 342 -14.85 -14.00 4.89
CA TYR A 342 -15.69 -12.85 4.55
C TYR A 342 -17.20 -13.17 4.63
N ASP A 343 -17.61 -14.36 4.21
CA ASP A 343 -19.02 -14.76 4.13
C ASP A 343 -19.67 -14.95 5.52
N GLU A 344 -18.87 -15.16 6.57
CA GLU A 344 -19.34 -15.30 7.95
C GLU A 344 -19.40 -13.97 8.71
N LEU A 345 -18.94 -12.88 8.09
CA LEU A 345 -18.91 -11.56 8.74
C LEU A 345 -20.29 -10.91 8.83
N PRO A 346 -20.50 -9.99 9.79
CA PRO A 346 -21.76 -9.25 9.88
C PRO A 346 -22.11 -8.57 8.55
N ARG A 347 -23.40 -8.56 8.19
CA ARG A 347 -23.89 -7.94 6.94
C ARG A 347 -23.43 -6.50 6.78
N VAL A 348 -23.30 -5.74 7.88
CA VAL A 348 -22.79 -4.37 7.87
C VAL A 348 -21.35 -4.31 7.34
N TYR A 349 -20.48 -5.24 7.75
CA TYR A 349 -19.12 -5.35 7.23
C TYR A 349 -19.13 -5.68 5.74
N GLN A 350 -19.95 -6.66 5.33
CA GLN A 350 -20.04 -7.06 3.93
C GLN A 350 -20.55 -5.92 3.03
N GLN A 351 -21.59 -5.21 3.48
CA GLN A 351 -22.18 -4.08 2.75
C GLN A 351 -21.21 -2.89 2.61
N MET A 352 -20.33 -2.68 3.60
CA MET A 352 -19.27 -1.67 3.55
C MET A 352 -18.34 -1.89 2.36
N TRP A 353 -18.10 -3.14 1.97
CA TRP A 353 -17.30 -3.47 0.79
C TRP A 353 -18.08 -3.40 -0.52
N ALA A 354 -19.38 -3.09 -0.51
CA ALA A 354 -20.21 -2.93 -1.71
C ALA A 354 -19.97 -4.01 -2.79
N PRO A 355 -20.17 -5.31 -2.48
CA PRO A 355 -19.82 -6.43 -3.37
C PRO A 355 -20.51 -6.32 -4.74
N GLU A 356 -21.75 -5.84 -4.79
CA GLU A 356 -22.47 -5.59 -6.05
C GLU A 356 -21.74 -4.64 -6.99
N LYS A 357 -21.08 -3.61 -6.45
CA LYS A 357 -20.27 -2.69 -7.25
C LYS A 357 -19.00 -3.36 -7.74
N ALA A 358 -18.36 -4.21 -6.93
CA ALA A 358 -17.21 -4.99 -7.35
C ALA A 358 -17.54 -5.89 -8.55
N ARG A 359 -18.68 -6.58 -8.51
CA ARG A 359 -19.16 -7.45 -9.61
C ARG A 359 -19.44 -6.67 -10.90
N ASN A 360 -19.85 -5.41 -10.77
CA ASN A 360 -20.17 -4.53 -11.90
C ASN A 360 -19.01 -3.60 -12.29
N ALA A 361 -17.84 -3.72 -11.65
CA ALA A 361 -16.73 -2.80 -11.81
C ALA A 361 -16.23 -2.74 -13.26
N ARG A 362 -16.25 -3.86 -14.00
CA ARG A 362 -15.86 -3.89 -15.42
C ARG A 362 -16.67 -2.93 -16.27
N LYS A 363 -18.00 -3.00 -16.12
CA LYS A 363 -18.92 -2.12 -16.84
C LYS A 363 -18.71 -0.66 -16.42
N GLU A 364 -18.60 -0.40 -15.12
CA GLU A 364 -18.37 0.95 -14.59
C GLU A 364 -17.08 1.57 -15.13
N TRP A 365 -15.95 0.86 -15.04
CA TRP A 365 -14.65 1.34 -15.52
C TRP A 365 -14.63 1.51 -17.04
N ARG A 366 -15.20 0.58 -17.81
CA ARG A 366 -15.26 0.68 -19.27
C ARG A 366 -16.05 1.93 -19.70
N THR A 367 -17.24 2.13 -19.14
CA THR A 367 -18.05 3.32 -19.44
C THR A 367 -17.32 4.59 -19.03
N HIS A 368 -16.77 4.62 -17.81
CA HIS A 368 -16.13 5.81 -17.27
C HIS A 368 -14.86 6.21 -18.03
N ILE A 369 -14.00 5.25 -18.40
CA ILE A 369 -12.80 5.56 -19.18
C ILE A 369 -13.18 6.01 -20.60
N LYS A 370 -14.23 5.44 -21.20
CA LYS A 370 -14.74 5.93 -22.48
C LYS A 370 -15.21 7.39 -22.38
N GLU A 371 -15.94 7.76 -21.32
CA GLU A 371 -16.34 9.15 -21.11
C GLU A 371 -15.15 10.10 -20.93
N LEU A 372 -14.08 9.65 -20.24
CA LEU A 372 -12.84 10.42 -20.13
C LEU A 372 -12.14 10.57 -21.47
N SER A 373 -12.11 9.49 -22.27
CA SER A 373 -11.54 9.49 -23.63
C SER A 373 -12.30 10.46 -24.54
N ASP A 374 -13.63 10.38 -24.57
CA ASP A 374 -14.48 11.26 -25.38
C ASP A 374 -14.25 12.74 -25.00
N LYS A 375 -14.19 13.04 -23.69
CA LYS A 375 -13.88 14.40 -23.20
C LYS A 375 -12.49 14.88 -23.59
N TRP A 376 -11.49 14.00 -23.52
CA TRP A 376 -10.11 14.32 -23.87
C TRP A 376 -9.96 14.63 -25.36
N ILE A 377 -10.57 13.82 -26.24
CA ILE A 377 -10.54 14.02 -27.70
C ILE A 377 -11.16 15.36 -28.09
N ILE A 378 -12.27 15.76 -27.45
CA ILE A 378 -12.91 17.05 -27.69
C ILE A 378 -12.01 18.23 -27.27
N GLN A 379 -11.28 18.08 -26.16
CA GLN A 379 -10.42 19.13 -25.61
C GLN A 379 -9.08 19.27 -26.36
N ASP A 380 -8.59 18.19 -26.99
CA ASP A 380 -7.31 18.18 -27.69
C ASP A 380 -7.40 17.40 -29.02
N PRO A 381 -8.02 17.99 -30.07
CA PRO A 381 -8.24 17.31 -31.35
C PRO A 381 -6.94 17.00 -32.11
N LEU A 382 -5.89 17.82 -31.91
CA LEU A 382 -4.62 17.71 -32.63
C LEU A 382 -3.72 16.59 -32.07
N SER A 383 -3.79 16.31 -30.76
CA SER A 383 -3.11 15.15 -30.16
C SER A 383 -3.69 13.80 -30.61
N SER A 384 -4.92 13.78 -31.14
CA SER A 384 -5.52 12.59 -31.76
C SER A 384 -5.06 12.36 -33.20
N MET A 385 -4.50 13.37 -33.89
CA MET A 385 -4.13 13.29 -35.31
C MET A 385 -2.65 12.95 -35.56
N HIS A 386 -1.74 13.27 -34.63
CA HIS A 386 -0.31 12.94 -34.75
C HIS A 386 0.04 11.45 -34.53
N SER A 387 -0.92 10.53 -34.68
CA SER A 387 -0.66 9.08 -34.74
C SER A 387 -0.35 8.56 -36.14
N CYS A 388 -0.30 9.44 -37.14
CA CYS A 388 -0.10 9.11 -38.55
C CYS A 388 1.04 9.93 -39.15
N GLU A 389 2.25 9.93 -38.59
CA GLU A 389 3.44 10.40 -39.30
C GLU A 389 4.70 9.70 -38.73
N HIS A 390 5.63 9.39 -39.63
CA HIS A 390 6.76 8.48 -39.51
C HIS A 390 7.64 8.65 -38.26
N ASN A 391 8.11 7.52 -37.73
CA ASN A 391 9.42 7.43 -37.09
C ASN A 391 10.47 7.48 -38.20
N ASP A 392 11.06 8.64 -38.44
CA ASP A 392 12.43 8.70 -38.93
C ASP A 392 13.23 9.47 -37.87
N ASP A 393 14.03 8.70 -37.12
CA ASP A 393 15.17 9.22 -36.38
C ASP A 393 16.09 9.91 -37.38
N HIS A 394 16.08 11.23 -37.46
CA HIS A 394 17.26 12.04 -37.77
C HIS A 394 17.16 13.33 -36.95
N ASP A 395 18.07 13.45 -35.97
CA ASP A 395 18.48 14.73 -35.42
C ASP A 395 18.88 15.64 -36.58
N ASP A 396 18.24 16.81 -36.70
CA ASP A 396 18.90 17.99 -37.23
C ASP A 396 18.26 19.28 -36.70
N GLU A 397 19.14 20.07 -36.13
CA GLU A 397 18.99 21.41 -35.57
C GLU A 397 18.43 22.40 -36.61
N ILE A 398 17.23 22.96 -36.38
CA ILE A 398 16.84 24.23 -37.03
C ILE A 398 16.26 25.20 -36.00
N THR A 399 17.15 26.10 -35.58
CA THR A 399 16.81 27.41 -35.04
C THR A 399 16.21 28.26 -36.15
N PHE A 400 14.96 28.76 -36.04
CA PHE A 400 14.56 29.96 -36.78
C PHE A 400 13.57 30.86 -36.02
N LEU A 401 14.15 31.95 -35.53
CA LEU A 401 13.64 33.31 -35.31
C LEU A 401 12.17 33.62 -35.59
N VAL A 402 11.50 34.07 -34.52
CA VAL A 402 10.37 34.99 -34.54
C VAL A 402 10.78 36.29 -35.26
N GLN A 403 10.17 36.59 -36.42
CA GLN A 403 10.05 37.96 -36.89
C GLN A 403 8.60 38.28 -37.26
N ARG A 404 8.07 39.26 -36.53
CA ARG A 404 6.86 40.02 -36.84
C ARG A 404 6.94 40.61 -38.24
N LYS A 405 5.86 40.53 -39.00
CA LYS A 405 5.49 41.58 -39.98
C LYS A 405 3.98 41.60 -40.18
N ILE A 406 3.38 42.69 -39.72
CA ILE A 406 2.08 43.20 -40.14
C ILE A 406 2.29 43.88 -41.51
N PRO A 407 1.35 43.76 -42.46
CA PRO A 407 1.17 44.79 -43.47
C PRO A 407 -0.20 45.49 -43.33
N ASN A 408 -0.17 46.77 -43.70
CA ASN A 408 -1.24 47.77 -43.69
C ASN A 408 -2.49 47.38 -44.48
#